data_AF-A0A0E3M700-F1
#
_entry.id   AF-A0A0E3M700-F1
#
_cell.length_a   1.000
_cell.length_b   1.000
_cell.length_c   1.000
_cell.angle_alpha   90.00
_cell.angle_beta   90.00
_cell.angle_gamma   90.00
#
_symmetry.space_group_name_H-M   'P 1'
#
loop_
_entity.id
_entity.type
_entity.pdbx_description
1 polymer ?
#
loop_
_entity_poly.entity_id
_entity_poly.type
_entity_poly.pdbx_seq_one_letter_code
_entity_poly.pdbx_strand_id
1 'polypeptide(L)' 'MTLLERDREKIEEGREEAIKQLILKQYSKGLSIEYIAEINEFDVEYVRDIVKNNTPKINN' A
#
# COMPACT_ATOMS: atom_id res chain seq x y z
N MET A 1 27.34 -8.41 7.04
CA MET A 1 26.08 -9.16 6.93
C MET A 1 25.96 -10.12 8.09
N THR A 2 25.38 -9.64 9.17
CA THR A 2 25.05 -10.42 10.36
C THR A 2 23.66 -11.02 10.21
N LEU A 3 23.39 -12.12 10.92
CA LEU A 3 22.11 -12.83 10.91
C LEU A 3 20.91 -11.92 11.27
N LEU A 4 21.17 -10.81 11.98
CA LEU A 4 20.19 -9.83 12.43
C LEU A 4 19.68 -8.89 11.33
N GLU A 5 20.46 -8.67 10.27
CA GLU A 5 20.06 -7.78 9.17
C GLU A 5 18.99 -8.44 8.29
N ARG A 6 19.06 -9.76 8.10
CA ARG A 6 18.09 -10.53 7.30
C ARG A 6 16.71 -10.63 7.96
N ASP A 7 16.64 -10.58 9.28
CA ASP A 7 15.37 -10.67 10.01
C ASP A 7 14.61 -9.34 10.00
N ARG A 8 15.34 -8.20 10.02
CA ARG A 8 14.72 -6.86 9.94
C ARG A 8 14.08 -6.61 8.58
N GLU A 9 14.74 -7.02 7.49
CA GLU A 9 14.25 -6.81 6.12
C GLU A 9 12.90 -7.50 5.89
N LYS A 10 12.73 -8.74 6.38
CA LYS A 10 11.47 -9.48 6.26
C LYS A 10 10.31 -8.88 7.06
N ILE A 11 10.61 -8.21 8.17
CA ILE A 11 9.58 -7.56 9.00
C ILE A 11 9.10 -6.26 8.35
N GLU A 12 10.00 -5.55 7.67
CA GLU A 12 9.72 -4.29 7.00
C GLU A 12 8.85 -4.51 5.74
N GLU A 13 9.17 -5.52 4.94
CA GLU A 13 8.34 -5.94 3.78
C GLU A 13 6.91 -6.29 4.19
N GLY A 14 6.74 -7.03 5.30
CA GLY A 14 5.42 -7.43 5.79
C GLY A 14 4.54 -6.24 6.24
N ARG A 15 5.16 -5.15 6.71
CA ARG A 15 4.44 -3.93 7.08
C ARG A 15 3.98 -3.15 5.85
N GLU A 16 4.86 -2.99 4.87
CA GLU A 16 4.49 -2.29 3.63
C GLU A 16 3.38 -3.01 2.86
N GLU A 17 3.44 -4.35 2.80
CA GLU A 17 2.43 -5.16 2.13
C GLU A 17 1.06 -5.02 2.82
N ALA A 18 1.03 -5.00 4.16
CA ALA A 18 -0.20 -4.80 4.93
C ALA A 18 -0.83 -3.43 4.67
N ILE A 19 -0.02 -2.38 4.55
CA ILE A 19 -0.50 -1.02 4.22
C ILE A 19 -1.07 -0.97 2.81
N LYS A 20 -0.37 -1.57 1.83
CA LYS A 20 -0.86 -1.68 0.44
C LYS A 20 -2.22 -2.39 0.38
N GLN A 21 -2.34 -3.54 1.04
CA GLN A 21 -3.60 -4.30 1.12
C GLN A 21 -4.72 -3.50 1.77
N LEU A 22 -4.42 -2.73 2.83
CA LEU A 22 -5.39 -1.87 3.51
C LEU A 22 -5.94 -0.80 2.55
N ILE A 23 -5.06 -0.10 1.84
CA ILE A 23 -5.41 0.94 0.87
C ILE A 23 -6.29 0.36 -0.24
N LEU A 24 -5.88 -0.76 -0.83
CA LEU A 24 -6.62 -1.40 -1.92
C LEU A 24 -7.97 -1.92 -1.46
N LYS A 25 -8.07 -2.48 -0.25
CA LYS A 25 -9.34 -2.92 0.34
C LYS A 25 -10.31 -1.76 0.55
N GLN A 26 -9.81 -0.61 0.99
CA GLN A 26 -10.62 0.59 1.14
C GLN A 26 -11.06 1.16 -0.21
N TYR A 27 -10.15 1.23 -1.17
CA TYR A 27 -10.46 1.67 -2.53
C TYR A 27 -11.47 0.74 -3.22
N SER A 28 -11.33 -0.58 -3.04
CA SER A 28 -12.27 -1.58 -3.54
C SER A 28 -13.66 -1.50 -2.90
N LYS A 29 -13.80 -0.87 -1.73
CA LYS A 29 -15.11 -0.57 -1.12
C LYS A 29 -15.78 0.65 -1.75
N GLY A 30 -15.12 1.33 -2.69
CA GLY A 30 -15.61 2.55 -3.33
C GLY A 30 -15.23 3.84 -2.59
N LEU A 31 -14.25 3.79 -1.69
CA LEU A 31 -13.72 5.00 -1.04
C LEU A 31 -12.79 5.76 -1.99
N SER A 32 -12.90 7.09 -2.00
CA SER A 32 -12.01 7.95 -2.78
C SER A 32 -10.58 7.93 -2.22
N ILE A 33 -9.59 8.06 -3.11
CA ILE A 33 -8.16 8.12 -2.75
C ILE A 33 -7.89 9.19 -1.69
N GLU A 34 -8.49 10.37 -1.84
CA GLU A 34 -8.36 11.51 -0.91
C GLU A 34 -8.88 11.17 0.48
N TYR A 35 -10.03 10.48 0.56
CA TYR A 35 -10.61 10.06 1.84
C TYR A 35 -9.76 8.98 2.51
N ILE A 36 -9.24 8.01 1.75
CA ILE A 36 -8.34 6.97 2.29
C ILE A 36 -7.05 7.60 2.83
N ALA A 37 -6.51 8.58 2.11
CA ALA A 37 -5.33 9.32 2.52
C ALA A 37 -5.59 10.10 3.83
N GLU A 38 -6.72 10.82 3.91
CA GLU A 38 -7.08 11.59 5.10
C GLU A 38 -7.29 10.72 6.35
N ILE A 39 -8.09 9.65 6.26
CA ILE A 39 -8.41 8.84 7.45
C ILE A 39 -7.25 8.00 7.96
N ASN A 40 -6.24 7.74 7.12
CA ASN A 40 -5.05 6.96 7.49
C ASN A 40 -3.80 7.83 7.61
N GLU A 41 -3.94 9.15 7.50
CA GLU A 41 -2.83 10.13 7.50
C GLU A 41 -1.70 9.75 6.51
N PHE A 42 -2.10 9.21 5.36
CA PHE A 42 -1.18 8.89 4.27
C PHE A 42 -1.12 10.02 3.26
N ASP A 43 -0.02 10.05 2.51
CA ASP A 43 0.09 10.97 1.39
C ASP A 43 -0.85 10.55 0.25
N VAL A 44 -1.60 11.51 -0.29
CA VAL A 44 -2.52 11.28 -1.41
C VAL A 44 -1.77 10.72 -2.63
N GLU A 45 -0.53 11.16 -2.86
CA GLU A 45 0.30 10.64 -3.95
C GLU A 45 0.68 9.18 -3.71
N TYR A 46 1.01 8.82 -2.47
CA TYR A 46 1.34 7.43 -2.10
C TYR A 46 0.15 6.49 -2.28
N VAL A 47 -1.03 6.88 -1.82
CA VAL A 47 -2.27 6.09 -2.00
C VAL A 47 -2.61 5.96 -3.49
N ARG A 48 -2.46 7.04 -4.27
CA ARG A 48 -2.68 7.03 -5.73
C ARG A 48 -1.73 6.09 -6.44
N ASP A 49 -0.45 6.11 -6.08
CA ASP A 49 0.58 5.27 -6.67
C ASP A 49 0.28 3.78 -6.40
N ILE A 50 -0.09 3.43 -5.17
CA ILE A 50 -0.49 2.06 -4.80
C ILE A 50 -1.69 1.61 -5.62
N VAL A 51 -2.74 2.42 -5.71
CA VAL A 51 -3.94 2.06 -6.48
C VAL A 51 -3.62 1.90 -7.97
N LYS A 52 -2.78 2.77 -8.55
CA LYS A 52 -2.35 2.69 -9.96
C LYS A 52 -1.44 1.51 -10.26
N ASN A 53 -0.50 1.20 -9.38
CA ASN A 53 0.49 0.13 -9.59
C ASN A 53 -0.10 -1.26 -9.27
N ASN A 54 -1.16 -1.34 -8.47
CA ASN A 54 -1.82 -2.60 -8.13
C ASN A 54 -3.11 -2.87 -8.91
N THR A 55 -3.66 -1.88 -9.61
CA THR A 55 -4.69 -2.19 -10.62
C THR A 55 -3.98 -2.89 -11.78
N PRO A 56 -4.29 -4.16 -12.08
CA PRO A 56 -3.75 -4.79 -13.27
C PRO A 56 -4.14 -3.88 -14.42
N LYS A 57 -3.16 -3.44 -15.22
CA LYS A 57 -3.44 -2.84 -16.52
C LYS A 57 -4.43 -3.79 -17.18
N ILE A 58 -5.68 -3.37 -17.27
CA ILE A 58 -6.69 -4.08 -18.06
C ILE A 58 -6.26 -3.79 -19.49
N ASN A 59 -5.34 -4.62 -19.98
CA ASN A 59 -4.93 -4.65 -21.38
C ASN A 59 -6.13 -5.21 -22.16
N ASN A 60 -6.98 -4.29 -22.61
CA ASN A 60 -7.95 -4.49 -23.68
C ASN A 60 -7.25 -4.86 -24.98
#